data_AF-A0A347U6S1-F1
#
_entry.id   AF-A0A347U6S1-F1
#
_cell.length_a   1.000
_cell.length_b   1.000
_cell.length_c   1.000
_cell.angle_alpha   90.00
_cell.angle_beta   90.00
_cell.angle_gamma   90.00
#
_symmetry.space_group_name_H-M   'P 1'
#
loop_
_entity.id
_entity.type
_entity.pdbx_description
1 polymer ?
#
loop_
_entity_poly.entity_id
_entity_poly.type
_entity_poly.pdbx_seq_one_letter_code
_entity_poly.pdbx_strand_id
1 'polypeptide(L)'
;MKKIMYIFLFLTSYIYSHELMLNVIENRDKTVTLIGGETIPGAMIRFESLQTGEVIFKQRLPKESEITVSIPNEPYQIVLDGGPGEKVIKTGIFEKRDDEIKVKPEIKEKLTKPEHEVHEWDSFTLTFFLIIMVLLILTIYFSNKNSNKILKQLKNTQL
;
A
#
# COMPACT_ATOMS: atom_id res chain seq x y z
N MET A 1 3.99 -35.96 -0.31
CA MET A 1 4.75 -34.74 0.01
C MET A 1 5.06 -33.90 -1.23
N LYS A 2 5.70 -34.42 -2.29
CA LYS A 2 5.98 -33.64 -3.52
C LYS A 2 4.73 -33.05 -4.20
N LYS A 3 3.60 -33.77 -4.22
CA LYS A 3 2.33 -33.31 -4.83
C LYS A 3 1.71 -32.07 -4.15
N ILE A 4 1.89 -31.91 -2.83
CA ILE A 4 1.38 -30.75 -2.07
C ILE A 4 2.26 -29.51 -2.32
N MET A 5 3.56 -29.70 -2.54
CA MET A 5 4.49 -28.62 -2.89
C MET A 5 4.10 -27.94 -4.22
N TYR A 6 3.67 -28.73 -5.21
CA TYR A 6 3.21 -28.18 -6.49
C TYR A 6 1.91 -27.38 -6.36
N ILE A 7 1.00 -27.77 -5.45
CA ILE A 7 -0.27 -27.04 -5.22
C ILE A 7 -0.02 -25.65 -4.62
N PHE A 8 0.93 -25.53 -3.67
CA PHE A 8 1.31 -24.22 -3.13
C PHE A 8 1.97 -23.30 -4.16
N LEU A 9 2.73 -23.87 -5.12
CA LEU A 9 3.38 -23.11 -6.19
C LEU A 9 2.39 -22.46 -7.16
N PHE A 10 1.22 -23.08 -7.38
CA PHE A 10 0.18 -22.52 -8.26
C PHE A 10 -0.74 -21.52 -7.56
N LEU A 11 -0.74 -21.46 -6.23
CA LEU A 11 -1.63 -20.56 -5.48
C LEU A 11 -1.08 -19.12 -5.41
N THR A 12 0.23 -18.94 -5.55
CA THR A 12 0.88 -17.61 -5.45
C THR A 12 0.77 -16.77 -6.72
N SER A 13 0.36 -17.34 -7.86
CA SER A 13 0.33 -16.62 -9.16
C SER A 13 -0.88 -15.69 -9.35
N TYR A 14 -1.81 -15.63 -8.40
CA TYR A 14 -3.06 -14.87 -8.51
C TYR A 14 -3.17 -13.67 -7.57
N ILE A 15 -2.07 -13.24 -6.94
CA ILE A 15 -2.08 -12.06 -6.09
C ILE A 15 -1.83 -10.83 -6.97
N TYR A 16 -2.88 -10.29 -7.58
CA TYR A 16 -2.86 -8.97 -8.19
C TYR A 16 -3.53 -7.99 -7.24
N SER A 17 -2.75 -7.06 -6.69
CA SER A 17 -3.25 -5.91 -5.96
C SER A 17 -3.23 -4.73 -6.93
N HIS A 18 -4.41 -4.34 -7.42
CA HIS A 18 -4.57 -3.09 -8.15
C HIS A 18 -4.61 -1.96 -7.13
N GLU A 19 -3.44 -1.47 -6.75
CA GLU A 19 -3.32 -0.33 -5.85
C GLU A 19 -3.24 0.95 -6.68
N LEU A 20 -4.00 1.98 -6.27
CA LEU A 20 -3.91 3.29 -6.88
C LEU A 20 -2.50 3.84 -6.60
N MET A 21 -1.72 4.12 -7.64
CA MET A 21 -0.38 4.68 -7.49
C MET A 21 -0.33 6.08 -8.10
N LEU A 22 0.36 6.98 -7.40
CA LEU A 22 0.66 8.32 -7.89
C LEU A 22 2.17 8.54 -7.79
N ASN A 23 2.84 8.84 -8.90
CA ASN A 23 4.22 9.28 -8.92
C ASN A 23 4.29 10.77 -9.22
N VAL A 24 5.20 11.46 -8.54
CA VAL A 24 5.38 12.91 -8.61
C VAL A 24 6.85 13.16 -8.94
N ILE A 25 7.11 13.75 -10.10
CA ILE A 25 8.45 13.99 -10.62
C ILE A 25 8.64 15.49 -10.76
N GLU A 26 9.65 16.03 -10.08
CA GLU A 26 10.06 17.43 -10.24
C GLU A 26 10.87 17.59 -11.53
N ASN A 27 10.43 18.48 -12.42
CA ASN A 27 11.20 18.85 -13.60
C ASN A 27 12.06 20.09 -13.31
N ARG A 28 13.11 20.27 -14.11
CA ARG A 28 14.06 21.40 -13.95
C ARG A 28 13.50 22.76 -14.34
N ASP A 29 12.29 22.81 -14.89
CA ASP A 29 11.63 23.99 -15.46
C ASP A 29 10.49 24.53 -14.59
N LYS A 30 10.52 24.28 -13.27
CA LYS A 30 9.46 24.64 -12.31
C LYS A 30 8.11 23.99 -12.61
N THR A 31 8.11 22.86 -13.31
CA THR A 31 6.93 22.02 -13.49
C THR A 31 7.06 20.71 -12.72
N VAL A 32 5.92 20.09 -12.45
CA VAL A 32 5.83 18.77 -11.87
C VAL A 32 5.06 17.87 -12.83
N THR A 33 5.63 16.70 -13.10
CA THR A 33 4.96 15.64 -13.84
C THR A 33 4.33 14.66 -12.86
N LEU A 34 3.04 14.40 -13.06
CA LEU A 34 2.24 13.48 -12.26
C LEU A 34 1.89 12.28 -13.11
N ILE A 35 2.23 11.10 -12.64
CA ILE A 35 1.98 9.84 -13.33
C ILE A 35 1.10 8.98 -12.44
N GLY A 36 -0.15 8.78 -12.84
CA GLY A 36 -0.99 7.72 -12.29
C GLY A 36 -0.45 6.37 -12.74
N GLY A 37 -0.50 5.35 -11.87
CA GLY A 37 0.03 4.00 -12.11
C GLY A 37 -0.61 3.25 -13.28
N GLU A 38 -1.16 2.06 -13.03
CA GLU A 38 -1.95 1.39 -14.08
C GLU A 38 -3.01 2.34 -14.62
N THR A 39 -3.26 2.29 -15.93
CA THR A 39 -4.16 3.22 -16.64
C THR A 39 -5.49 3.39 -15.88
N ILE A 40 -5.65 4.48 -15.14
CA ILE A 40 -6.91 4.87 -14.49
C ILE A 40 -7.48 6.07 -15.26
N PRO A 41 -7.95 5.87 -16.51
CA PRO A 41 -8.48 6.95 -17.31
C PRO A 41 -9.67 7.59 -16.59
N GLY A 42 -9.61 8.90 -16.39
CA GLY A 42 -10.68 9.67 -15.76
C GLY A 42 -10.51 9.91 -14.25
N ALA A 43 -9.47 9.36 -13.61
CA ALA A 43 -9.11 9.74 -12.25
C ALA A 43 -8.84 11.26 -12.17
N MET A 44 -9.24 11.88 -11.06
CA MET A 44 -9.13 13.32 -10.87
C MET A 44 -7.91 13.64 -10.02
N ILE A 45 -7.03 14.48 -10.54
CA ILE A 45 -5.96 15.11 -9.77
C ILE A 45 -6.45 16.45 -9.24
N ARG A 46 -6.22 16.68 -7.95
CA ARG A 46 -6.49 17.95 -7.27
C ARG A 46 -5.25 18.39 -6.50
N PHE A 47 -4.93 19.68 -6.57
CA PHE A 47 -3.98 20.28 -5.65
C PHE A 47 -4.76 21.05 -4.60
N GLU A 48 -4.46 20.81 -3.33
CA GLU A 48 -5.09 21.48 -2.20
C GLU A 48 -4.03 22.28 -1.45
N SER A 49 -4.27 23.58 -1.25
CA SER A 49 -3.33 24.46 -0.54
C SER A 49 -3.27 24.09 0.94
N LEU A 50 -2.05 23.94 1.47
CA LEU A 50 -1.81 23.73 2.90
C LEU A 50 -1.97 25.03 3.71
N GLN A 51 -2.14 26.19 3.05
CA GLN A 51 -2.36 27.48 3.70
C GLN A 51 -3.85 27.84 3.85
N THR A 52 -4.68 27.46 2.87
CA THR A 52 -6.12 27.81 2.86
C THR A 52 -7.03 26.60 3.00
N GLY A 53 -6.56 25.41 2.62
CA GLY A 53 -7.37 24.20 2.49
C GLY A 53 -8.23 24.16 1.23
N GLU A 54 -8.03 25.11 0.30
CA GLU A 54 -8.81 25.21 -0.93
C GLU A 54 -8.16 24.46 -2.10
N VAL A 55 -8.97 24.04 -3.08
CA VAL A 55 -8.49 23.39 -4.30
C VAL A 55 -7.97 24.46 -5.27
N ILE A 56 -6.66 24.45 -5.52
CA ILE A 56 -5.97 25.43 -6.37
C ILE A 56 -5.83 24.96 -7.81
N PHE A 57 -5.88 23.65 -8.02
CA PHE A 57 -5.84 23.03 -9.34
C PHE A 57 -6.68 21.76 -9.35
N LYS A 58 -7.36 21.50 -10.47
CA LYS A 58 -8.21 20.32 -10.65
C LYS A 58 -8.24 19.91 -12.12
N GLN A 59 -7.80 18.68 -12.41
CA GLN A 59 -7.83 18.15 -13.76
C GLN A 59 -7.96 16.62 -13.76
N ARG A 60 -8.69 16.08 -14.76
CA ARG A 60 -8.75 14.63 -14.99
C ARG A 60 -7.49 14.16 -15.72
N LEU A 61 -6.97 13.01 -15.31
CA LEU A 61 -5.88 12.35 -16.01
C LEU A 61 -6.29 11.99 -17.44
N PRO A 62 -5.44 12.27 -18.43
CA PRO A 62 -5.66 11.84 -19.80
C PRO A 62 -5.49 10.31 -19.92
N LYS A 63 -5.74 9.76 -21.11
CA LYS A 63 -5.59 8.31 -21.35
C LYS A 63 -4.17 7.79 -21.05
N GLU A 64 -3.17 8.64 -21.22
CA GLU A 64 -1.76 8.34 -20.94
C GLU A 64 -1.45 8.32 -19.43
N SER A 65 -2.41 8.69 -18.58
CA SER A 65 -2.26 8.78 -17.11
C SER A 65 -1.12 9.69 -16.64
N GLU A 66 -0.65 10.56 -17.52
CA GLU A 66 0.43 11.50 -17.27
C GLU A 66 -0.04 12.94 -17.49
N ILE A 67 0.33 13.84 -16.60
CA ILE A 67 0.10 15.27 -16.76
C ILE A 67 1.26 16.09 -16.19
N THR A 68 1.65 17.12 -16.93
CA THR A 68 2.65 18.10 -16.46
C THR A 68 1.95 19.41 -16.12
N VAL A 69 2.18 19.90 -14.89
CA VAL A 69 1.55 21.11 -14.35
C VAL A 69 2.63 22.00 -13.74
N SER A 70 2.47 23.32 -13.82
CA SER A 70 3.38 24.26 -13.13
C SER A 70 3.29 24.11 -11.62
N ILE A 71 4.43 24.21 -10.93
CA ILE A 71 4.49 24.16 -9.46
C ILE A 71 3.82 25.42 -8.90
N PRO A 72 2.80 25.28 -8.02
CA PRO A 72 2.19 26.41 -7.32
C PRO A 72 3.18 27.20 -6.45
N ASN A 73 2.92 28.52 -6.30
CA ASN A 73 3.72 29.42 -5.44
C ASN A 73 3.41 29.28 -3.94
N GLU A 74 2.63 28.27 -3.54
CA GLU A 74 2.27 27.99 -2.16
C GLU A 74 2.41 26.50 -1.85
N PRO A 75 2.64 26.11 -0.59
CA PRO A 75 2.68 24.70 -0.23
C PRO A 75 1.32 24.03 -0.41
N TYR A 76 1.33 22.82 -0.97
CA TYR A 76 0.12 22.10 -1.35
C TYR A 76 0.29 20.59 -1.14
N GLN A 77 -0.83 19.89 -1.06
CA GLN A 77 -0.89 18.44 -1.22
C GLN A 77 -1.52 18.07 -2.56
N ILE A 78 -1.08 16.95 -3.11
CA ILE A 78 -1.60 16.37 -4.35
C ILE A 78 -2.52 15.23 -3.97
N VAL A 79 -3.75 15.29 -4.45
CA VAL A 79 -4.78 14.27 -4.24
C VAL A 79 -5.10 13.63 -5.58
N LEU A 80 -4.88 12.33 -5.70
CA LEU A 80 -5.38 11.51 -6.79
C LEU A 80 -6.66 10.82 -6.32
N ASP A 81 -7.75 11.10 -7.00
CA ASP A 81 -9.10 10.62 -6.70
C ASP A 81 -9.57 9.70 -7.84
N GLY A 82 -9.39 8.39 -7.65
CA GLY A 82 -9.80 7.34 -8.57
C GLY A 82 -11.29 6.98 -8.46
N GLY A 83 -11.94 7.34 -7.34
CA GLY A 83 -13.32 6.99 -7.05
C GLY A 83 -13.56 6.72 -5.57
N PRO A 84 -14.75 6.23 -5.18
CA PRO A 84 -15.03 5.85 -3.79
C PRO A 84 -14.04 4.81 -3.28
N GLY A 85 -13.36 5.06 -2.17
CA GLY A 85 -12.34 4.16 -1.61
C GLY A 85 -10.93 4.32 -2.21
N GLU A 86 -10.79 4.98 -3.36
CA GLU A 86 -9.52 5.05 -4.10
C GLU A 86 -8.98 6.48 -4.11
N LYS A 87 -8.44 6.92 -2.95
CA LYS A 87 -7.76 8.22 -2.83
C LYS A 87 -6.33 8.06 -2.35
N VAL A 88 -5.40 8.66 -3.10
CA VAL A 88 -3.98 8.71 -2.75
C VAL A 88 -3.58 10.16 -2.54
N ILE A 89 -2.88 10.42 -1.43
CA ILE A 89 -2.40 11.75 -1.06
C ILE A 89 -0.88 11.74 -1.03
N LYS A 90 -0.27 12.70 -1.70
CA LYS A 90 1.18 12.96 -1.64
C LYS A 90 1.44 14.42 -1.32
N THR A 91 2.54 14.66 -0.61
CA THR A 91 3.03 16.02 -0.38
C THR A 91 3.51 16.62 -1.70
N GLY A 92 3.09 17.86 -2.00
CA GLY A 92 3.54 18.62 -3.16
C GLY A 92 4.99 19.08 -3.03
N ILE A 93 5.62 19.39 -4.17
CA ILE A 93 6.97 19.95 -4.21
C ILE A 93 6.88 21.46 -4.08
N PHE A 94 7.55 22.04 -3.11
CA PHE A 94 7.55 23.50 -2.89
C PHE A 94 8.98 24.00 -2.67
N GLU A 95 9.37 25.07 -3.39
CA GLU A 95 10.75 25.58 -3.42
C GLU A 95 11.22 26.15 -2.07
N LYS A 96 10.30 26.55 -1.17
CA LYS A 96 10.66 27.12 0.14
C LYS A 96 10.74 26.01 1.20
N ARG A 97 11.95 25.50 1.41
CA ARG A 97 12.33 24.64 2.55
C ARG A 97 12.99 25.50 3.63
N ASP A 98 12.41 25.49 4.84
CA ASP A 98 13.17 25.46 6.11
C ASP A 98 12.28 25.40 7.36
N ASP A 99 10.99 25.71 7.25
CA ASP A 99 10.05 25.47 8.35
C ASP A 99 9.12 24.31 7.98
N GLU A 100 9.00 23.31 8.84
CA GLU A 100 7.88 22.36 8.79
C GLU A 100 6.60 23.19 8.62
N ILE A 101 5.92 23.06 7.47
CA ILE A 101 4.73 23.84 7.17
C ILE A 101 3.69 23.53 8.26
N LYS A 102 3.55 24.43 9.23
CA LYS A 102 2.62 24.29 10.35
C LYS A 102 1.21 24.54 9.84
N VAL A 103 0.58 23.49 9.32
CA VAL A 103 -0.82 23.52 8.90
C VAL A 103 -1.70 23.74 10.12
N LYS A 104 -2.50 24.81 10.12
CA LYS A 104 -3.44 25.11 11.22
C LYS A 104 -4.47 23.98 11.34
N PRO A 105 -4.97 23.66 12.56
CA PRO A 105 -5.95 22.59 12.76
C PRO A 105 -7.21 22.75 11.89
N GLU A 106 -7.71 23.98 11.76
CA GLU A 106 -8.88 24.34 10.93
C GLU A 106 -8.70 24.00 9.45
N ILE A 107 -7.45 24.08 8.95
CA ILE A 107 -7.12 23.75 7.56
C ILE A 107 -7.04 22.23 7.40
N LYS A 108 -6.45 21.52 8.38
CA LYS A 108 -6.36 20.05 8.36
C LYS A 108 -7.72 19.36 8.30
N GLU A 109 -8.76 19.97 8.85
CA GLU A 109 -10.13 19.44 8.75
C GLU A 109 -10.73 19.58 7.35
N LYS A 110 -10.33 20.62 6.60
CA LYS A 110 -10.79 20.86 5.23
C LYS A 110 -10.07 20.02 4.18
N LEU A 111 -8.81 19.68 4.43
CA LEU A 111 -7.99 18.88 3.52
C LEU A 111 -8.58 17.48 3.33
N THR A 112 -8.43 16.94 2.11
CA THR A 112 -8.77 15.55 1.85
C THR A 112 -7.90 14.65 2.75
N LYS A 113 -8.56 13.74 3.46
CA LYS A 113 -7.91 12.73 4.31
C LYS A 113 -7.77 11.41 3.55
N PRO A 114 -6.71 10.63 3.81
CA PRO A 114 -6.58 9.31 3.20
C PRO A 114 -7.76 8.46 3.64
N GLU A 115 -8.43 7.81 2.69
CA GLU A 115 -9.61 6.97 2.97
C GLU A 115 -9.21 5.63 3.58
N HIS A 116 -7.99 5.19 3.28
CA HIS A 116 -7.33 4.07 3.91
C HIS A 116 -6.04 4.57 4.57
N GLU A 117 -5.93 4.42 5.89
CA GLU A 117 -4.63 4.38 6.52
C GLU A 117 -3.88 3.19 5.91
N VAL A 118 -2.69 3.42 5.36
CA VAL A 118 -1.84 2.33 4.89
C VAL A 118 -1.52 1.48 6.11
N HIS A 119 -2.31 0.43 6.32
CA HIS A 119 -2.17 -0.47 7.45
C HIS A 119 -0.99 -1.39 7.14
N GLU A 120 0.23 -0.85 7.25
CA GLU A 120 1.42 -1.68 7.28
C GLU A 120 1.29 -2.63 8.47
N TRP A 121 1.40 -3.93 8.21
CA TRP A 121 1.38 -4.91 9.28
C TRP A 121 2.54 -4.62 10.22
N ASP A 122 2.23 -4.35 11.48
CA ASP A 122 3.27 -4.10 12.47
C ASP A 122 4.23 -5.30 12.54
N SER A 123 5.53 -5.01 12.67
CA SER A 123 6.59 -6.02 12.67
C SER A 123 6.39 -7.05 13.78
N PHE A 124 5.81 -6.64 14.90
CA PHE A 124 5.45 -7.55 15.99
C PHE A 124 4.38 -8.55 15.57
N THR A 125 3.33 -8.07 14.90
CA THR A 125 2.23 -8.91 14.40
C THR A 125 2.75 -9.93 13.38
N LEU A 126 3.61 -9.51 12.45
CA LEU A 126 4.25 -10.41 11.48
C LEU A 126 5.08 -11.50 12.18
N THR A 127 5.90 -11.10 13.15
CA THR A 127 6.77 -12.02 13.91
C THR A 127 5.95 -13.03 14.70
N PHE A 128 4.86 -12.58 15.33
CA PHE A 128 3.94 -13.43 16.09
C PHE A 128 3.29 -14.49 15.20
N PHE A 129 2.77 -14.11 14.03
CA PHE A 129 2.18 -15.05 13.08
C PHE A 129 3.20 -16.09 12.59
N LEU A 130 4.45 -15.68 12.35
CA LEU A 130 5.51 -16.59 11.92
C LEU A 130 5.84 -17.63 13.01
N ILE A 131 5.92 -17.20 14.27
CA ILE A 131 6.14 -18.11 15.41
C ILE A 131 5.00 -19.12 15.54
N ILE A 132 3.73 -18.66 15.46
CA ILE A 132 2.57 -19.55 15.51
C ILE A 132 2.63 -20.59 14.39
N MET A 133 2.96 -20.17 13.17
CA MET A 133 3.03 -21.07 12.03
C MET A 133 4.11 -22.15 12.23
N VAL A 134 5.28 -21.78 12.75
CA VAL A 134 6.36 -22.72 13.09
C VAL A 134 5.91 -23.71 14.18
N LEU A 135 5.26 -23.23 15.25
CA LEU A 135 4.76 -24.08 16.33
C LEU A 135 3.71 -25.07 15.84
N LEU A 136 2.83 -24.64 14.93
CA LEU A 136 1.80 -25.50 14.35
C LEU A 136 2.44 -26.62 13.50
N ILE A 137 3.45 -26.29 12.69
CA ILE A 137 4.20 -27.28 11.91
C ILE A 137 4.93 -28.28 12.83
N LEU A 138 5.59 -27.80 13.88
CA LEU A 138 6.28 -28.66 14.85
C LEU A 138 5.29 -29.58 15.57
N THR A 139 4.14 -29.08 15.96
CA THR A 139 3.09 -29.85 16.62
C THR A 139 2.61 -30.99 15.73
N ILE A 140 2.32 -30.71 14.45
CA ILE A 140 1.93 -31.74 13.47
C ILE A 140 3.07 -32.75 13.27
N TYR A 141 4.31 -32.29 13.16
CA TYR A 141 5.47 -33.15 12.99
C TYR A 141 5.67 -34.13 14.15
N PHE A 142 5.69 -33.62 15.40
CA PHE A 142 5.87 -34.45 16.59
C PHE A 142 4.68 -35.38 16.82
N SER A 143 3.45 -34.90 16.58
CA SER A 143 2.23 -35.73 16.64
C SER A 143 2.32 -36.92 15.69
N ASN A 144 2.72 -36.69 14.44
CA ASN A 144 2.87 -37.75 13.46
C ASN A 144 4.02 -38.72 13.83
N LYS A 145 5.16 -38.19 14.30
CA LYS A 145 6.31 -39.01 14.74
C LYS A 145 5.94 -39.92 15.92
N ASN A 146 5.24 -39.39 16.91
CA ASN A 146 4.82 -40.14 18.09
C ASN A 146 3.75 -41.19 17.73
N SER A 147 2.75 -40.81 16.94
CA SER A 147 1.73 -41.74 16.44
C SER A 147 2.36 -42.93 15.70
N ASN A 148 3.33 -42.67 14.82
CA ASN A 148 4.04 -43.74 14.10
C ASN A 148 4.90 -44.63 15.03
N LYS A 149 5.47 -44.07 16.10
CA LYS A 149 6.23 -44.84 17.10
C LYS A 149 5.31 -45.81 17.85
N ILE A 150 4.14 -45.34 18.29
CA ILE A 150 3.14 -46.16 19.00
C ILE A 150 2.64 -47.29 18.09
N LEU A 151 2.31 -46.98 16.83
CA LEU A 151 1.87 -47.99 15.86
C LEU A 151 2.91 -49.10 15.64
N LYS A 152 4.21 -48.74 15.58
CA LYS A 152 5.29 -49.73 15.47
C LYS A 152 5.40 -50.61 16.71
N GLN A 153 5.25 -50.03 17.91
CA GLN A 153 5.28 -50.79 19.16
C GLN A 153 4.12 -51.78 19.23
N LEU A 154 2.90 -51.34 18.92
CA LEU A 154 1.72 -52.21 18.88
C LEU A 154 1.87 -53.37 17.90
N LYS A 155 2.42 -53.11 16.70
CA LYS A 155 2.66 -54.15 15.69
C LYS A 155 3.70 -55.18 16.14
N ASN A 156 4.71 -54.76 16.89
CA ASN A 156 5.76 -55.64 17.41
C ASN A 156 5.32 -56.44 18.65
N THR A 157 4.29 -56.01 19.36
CA THR A 157 3.74 -56.71 20.54
C THR A 157 2.67 -57.75 20.18
N GLN A 158 2.15 -57.72 18.95
CA GLN A 158 1.15 -58.69 18.44
C GLN A 158 1.76 -59.86 17.63
N LEU A 159 3.09 -60.05 17.73
CA LEU A 159 3.86 -61.20 17.22
C LEU A 159 4.47 -61.95 18.42
#